data_AF-A0A6C0LKB0-F1
#
_entry.id   AF-A0A6C0LKB0-F1
#
_cell.length_a   1.000
_cell.length_b   1.000
_cell.length_c   1.000
_cell.angle_alpha   90.00
_cell.angle_beta   90.00
_cell.angle_gamma   90.00
#
_symmetry.space_group_name_H-M   'P 1'
#
loop_
_entity.id
_entity.type
_entity.pdbx_description
1 polymer ?
#
loop_
_entity_poly.entity_id
_entity_poly.type
_entity_poly.pdbx_seq_one_letter_code
_entity_poly.pdbx_strand_id
1 'polypeptide(L)'
;MKYFFIKNGRHTKETLIMNYDMYKLRDGISRDNINIGALSINPHPEAVKILMRTPAKIYWYWLARNPCPEAANIIKANLNKVKIKWLSGNPSSELIQVVKEKYPQHIDWDELSGNPCPEAIKLLQENPEKICWYNLSKNPSPEAIKMLKENMDKVNWDGLSENPCPEAIKLLKENPHNIKWCGLSANPSPDALKMLKENLERIHWYLLSGNPGPEAIKLLRENVNNIDWDELSGNHSLEALDLLLKHPDKINFAALSSNPCIFERDYIKMSELRTRILLEDLMKNTLHPRRIIRFLELGGDMDDF
;
A
#
# COMPACT_ATOMS: atom_id res chain seq x y z
N MET A 1 16.72 12.50 -18.89
CA MET A 1 16.62 13.05 -20.26
C MET A 1 15.18 13.45 -20.53
N LYS A 2 14.91 14.77 -20.65
CA LYS A 2 13.62 15.31 -21.09
C LYS A 2 13.57 15.23 -22.62
N TYR A 3 12.55 14.60 -23.19
CA TYR A 3 12.28 14.71 -24.63
C TYR A 3 11.06 15.62 -24.86
N PHE A 4 11.30 16.70 -25.59
CA PHE A 4 10.27 17.55 -26.20
C PHE A 4 9.80 16.87 -27.49
N PHE A 5 8.48 16.80 -27.71
CA PHE A 5 7.91 16.46 -29.01
C PHE A 5 7.30 17.71 -29.66
N ILE A 6 7.76 18.00 -30.88
CA ILE A 6 7.23 19.05 -31.75
C ILE A 6 5.84 18.62 -32.24
N LYS A 7 4.86 19.52 -32.13
CA LYS A 7 3.49 19.37 -32.66
C LYS A 7 3.49 19.49 -34.18
N ASN A 8 2.77 18.60 -34.87
CA ASN A 8 1.91 18.92 -36.01
C ASN A 8 0.92 17.77 -36.27
N GLY A 9 -0.36 18.13 -36.49
CA GLY A 9 -1.41 17.19 -36.93
C GLY A 9 -2.39 16.76 -35.83
N ARG A 10 -3.65 17.20 -35.95
CA ARG A 10 -4.77 16.88 -35.06
C ARG A 10 -5.10 15.39 -35.12
N HIS A 11 -4.72 14.63 -34.10
CA HIS A 11 -5.47 13.46 -33.64
C HIS A 11 -5.52 13.55 -32.11
N THR A 12 -6.72 13.42 -31.56
CA THR A 12 -6.96 13.29 -30.13
C THR A 12 -6.03 12.20 -29.59
N LYS A 13 -5.05 12.60 -28.78
CA LYS A 13 -4.24 11.66 -28.01
C LYS A 13 -5.15 11.05 -26.93
N GLU A 14 -5.93 10.05 -27.30
CA GLU A 14 -6.27 9.01 -26.35
C GLU A 14 -4.94 8.41 -25.93
N THR A 15 -4.51 8.78 -24.72
CA THR A 15 -3.40 8.10 -24.08
C THR A 15 -3.93 6.70 -23.84
N LEU A 16 -3.57 5.75 -24.70
CA LEU A 16 -3.85 4.34 -24.50
C LEU A 16 -3.15 3.98 -23.18
N ILE A 17 -3.89 4.01 -22.08
CA ILE A 17 -3.46 3.46 -20.80
C ILE A 17 -3.48 1.95 -21.03
N MET A 18 -2.43 1.44 -21.64
CA MET A 18 -2.28 0.01 -21.83
C MET A 18 -2.07 -0.60 -20.45
N ASN A 19 -3.11 -1.27 -19.96
CA ASN A 19 -3.12 -1.90 -18.65
C ASN A 19 -2.30 -3.20 -18.71
N TYR A 20 -0.96 -3.04 -18.70
CA TYR A 20 -0.06 -4.18 -18.74
C TYR A 20 0.18 -4.70 -17.33
N ASP A 21 -0.03 -6.01 -17.14
CA ASP A 21 0.43 -6.74 -15.96
C ASP A 21 1.96 -6.74 -15.99
N MET A 22 2.55 -5.77 -15.29
CA MET A 22 3.98 -5.53 -15.18
C MET A 22 4.60 -6.22 -13.97
N TYR A 23 3.79 -6.95 -13.21
CA TYR A 23 4.20 -7.61 -11.99
C TYR A 23 3.94 -9.10 -12.10
N LYS A 24 4.79 -9.87 -11.43
CA LYS A 24 4.63 -11.30 -11.19
C LYS A 24 4.72 -11.55 -9.68
N LEU A 25 4.30 -12.74 -9.24
CA LEU A 25 4.64 -13.20 -7.91
C LEU A 25 6.15 -13.44 -7.83
N ARG A 26 6.73 -13.17 -6.66
CA ARG A 26 8.14 -13.49 -6.40
C ARG A 26 8.38 -14.98 -6.45
N ASP A 27 9.59 -15.33 -6.85
CA ASP A 27 10.03 -16.72 -6.92
C ASP A 27 9.91 -17.38 -5.53
N GLY A 28 9.43 -18.62 -5.49
CA GLY A 28 9.09 -19.33 -4.25
C GLY A 28 7.63 -19.15 -3.78
N ILE A 29 6.85 -18.24 -4.39
CA ILE A 29 5.43 -18.05 -4.08
C ILE A 29 4.58 -18.61 -5.22
N SER A 30 3.90 -19.73 -4.96
CA SER A 30 2.93 -20.29 -5.92
C SER A 30 1.62 -19.51 -5.93
N ARG A 31 0.98 -19.40 -7.10
CA ARG A 31 -0.37 -18.85 -7.24
C ARG A 31 -1.41 -19.64 -6.45
N ASP A 32 -1.24 -20.96 -6.34
CA ASP A 32 -2.18 -21.83 -5.64
C ASP A 32 -2.22 -21.56 -4.13
N ASN A 33 -1.16 -20.96 -3.61
CA ASN A 33 -1.07 -20.58 -2.21
C ASN A 33 -1.72 -19.20 -1.94
N ILE A 34 -2.04 -18.40 -2.96
CA ILE A 34 -2.55 -17.05 -2.75
C ILE A 34 -4.05 -17.09 -2.40
N ASN A 35 -4.38 -16.55 -1.23
CA ASN A 35 -5.75 -16.29 -0.84
C ASN A 35 -6.27 -15.02 -1.54
N ILE A 36 -7.06 -15.22 -2.60
CA ILE A 36 -7.65 -14.12 -3.39
C ILE A 36 -8.49 -13.17 -2.53
N GLY A 37 -9.19 -13.65 -1.50
CA GLY A 37 -9.96 -12.78 -0.61
C GLY A 37 -9.08 -11.82 0.17
N ALA A 38 -7.96 -12.32 0.70
CA ALA A 38 -6.96 -11.54 1.43
C ALA A 38 -6.26 -10.48 0.56
N LEU A 39 -6.22 -10.65 -0.78
CA LEU A 39 -5.75 -9.58 -1.67
C LEU A 39 -6.57 -8.28 -1.53
N SER A 40 -7.80 -8.32 -0.98
CA SER A 40 -8.64 -7.14 -0.78
C SER A 40 -8.02 -6.08 0.13
N ILE A 41 -7.18 -6.48 1.09
CA ILE A 41 -6.45 -5.54 1.96
C ILE A 41 -5.04 -5.22 1.44
N ASN A 42 -4.54 -5.98 0.47
CA ASN A 42 -3.21 -5.81 -0.08
C ASN A 42 -3.13 -4.48 -0.87
N PRO A 43 -2.24 -3.54 -0.50
CA PRO A 43 -2.20 -2.21 -1.09
C PRO A 43 -1.53 -2.18 -2.48
N HIS A 44 -0.99 -3.30 -2.95
CA HIS A 44 -0.29 -3.37 -4.23
C HIS A 44 -1.29 -3.31 -5.42
N PRO A 45 -1.05 -2.48 -6.45
CA PRO A 45 -1.97 -2.36 -7.59
C PRO A 45 -2.25 -3.68 -8.31
N GLU A 46 -1.26 -4.57 -8.39
CA GLU A 46 -1.45 -5.90 -9.00
C GLU A 46 -2.43 -6.78 -8.21
N ALA A 47 -2.47 -6.67 -6.88
CA ALA A 47 -3.47 -7.37 -6.07
C ALA A 47 -4.89 -6.91 -6.44
N VAL A 48 -5.08 -5.60 -6.59
CA VAL A 48 -6.35 -5.01 -7.02
C VAL A 48 -6.72 -5.45 -8.44
N LYS A 49 -5.76 -5.57 -9.36
CA LYS A 49 -5.99 -6.11 -10.71
C LYS A 49 -6.44 -7.57 -10.68
N ILE A 50 -5.84 -8.40 -9.84
CA ILE A 50 -6.26 -9.80 -9.67
C ILE A 50 -7.69 -9.85 -9.15
N LEU A 51 -8.05 -9.04 -8.15
CA LEU A 51 -9.42 -8.94 -7.64
C LEU A 51 -10.45 -8.57 -8.70
N MET A 52 -10.11 -7.65 -9.63
CA MET A 52 -10.99 -7.27 -10.73
C MET A 52 -11.31 -8.44 -11.68
N ARG A 53 -10.41 -9.43 -11.79
CA ARG A 53 -10.64 -10.66 -12.57
C ARG A 53 -11.53 -11.66 -11.84
N THR A 54 -11.66 -11.53 -10.52
CA THR A 54 -12.46 -12.41 -9.67
C THR A 54 -13.38 -11.63 -8.73
N PRO A 55 -14.36 -10.85 -9.23
CA PRO A 55 -15.16 -9.96 -8.39
C PRO A 55 -15.95 -10.67 -7.27
N ALA A 56 -16.30 -11.94 -7.46
CA ALA A 56 -17.00 -12.76 -6.46
C ALA A 56 -16.14 -13.08 -5.21
N LYS A 57 -14.82 -12.90 -5.29
CA LYS A 57 -13.89 -13.15 -4.18
C LYS A 57 -13.52 -11.86 -3.42
N ILE A 58 -14.04 -10.70 -3.82
CA ILE A 58 -13.74 -9.43 -3.16
C ILE A 58 -14.36 -9.40 -1.76
N TYR A 59 -13.52 -9.17 -0.76
CA TYR A 59 -13.94 -8.85 0.60
C TYR A 59 -14.13 -7.33 0.69
N TRP A 60 -15.35 -6.86 0.45
CA TRP A 60 -15.67 -5.42 0.36
C TRP A 60 -15.33 -4.62 1.63
N TYR A 61 -15.39 -5.25 2.81
CA TYR A 61 -14.96 -4.61 4.04
C TYR A 61 -13.47 -4.23 4.02
N TRP A 62 -12.62 -5.16 3.56
CA TRP A 62 -11.18 -4.93 3.43
C TRP A 62 -10.85 -4.00 2.27
N LEU A 63 -11.50 -4.19 1.12
CA LEU A 63 -11.30 -3.32 -0.03
C LEU A 63 -11.66 -1.86 0.31
N ALA A 64 -12.74 -1.65 1.07
CA ALA A 64 -13.17 -0.31 1.51
C ALA A 64 -12.11 0.45 2.33
N ARG A 65 -11.15 -0.24 2.93
CA ARG A 65 -10.04 0.35 3.70
C ARG A 65 -8.70 0.34 2.94
N ASN A 66 -8.69 -0.18 1.71
CA ASN A 66 -7.48 -0.34 0.92
C ASN A 66 -6.96 1.03 0.45
N PRO A 67 -5.66 1.35 0.64
CA PRO A 67 -5.09 2.64 0.27
C PRO A 67 -4.79 2.79 -1.23
N CYS A 68 -4.90 1.72 -2.02
CA CYS A 68 -4.61 1.73 -3.45
C CYS A 68 -5.62 2.63 -4.21
N PRO A 69 -5.17 3.59 -5.04
CA PRO A 69 -6.06 4.44 -5.83
C PRO A 69 -7.00 3.65 -6.75
N GLU A 70 -6.54 2.54 -7.32
CA GLU A 70 -7.33 1.65 -8.15
C GLU A 70 -8.47 1.01 -7.36
N ALA A 71 -8.25 0.67 -6.07
CA ALA A 71 -9.29 0.17 -5.19
C ALA A 71 -10.37 1.24 -4.94
N ALA A 72 -9.97 2.51 -4.76
CA ALA A 72 -10.90 3.63 -4.61
C ALA A 72 -11.83 3.78 -5.82
N ASN A 73 -11.33 3.59 -7.04
CA ASN A 73 -12.14 3.62 -8.26
C ASN A 73 -13.17 2.47 -8.30
N ILE A 74 -12.76 1.26 -7.91
CA ILE A 74 -13.66 0.10 -7.83
C ILE A 74 -14.77 0.35 -6.81
N ILE A 75 -14.42 0.89 -5.64
CA ILE A 75 -15.37 1.25 -4.57
C ILE A 75 -16.40 2.27 -5.08
N LYS A 76 -15.96 3.35 -5.74
CA LYS A 76 -16.86 4.38 -6.29
C LYS A 76 -17.86 3.79 -7.29
N ALA A 77 -17.41 2.87 -8.13
CA ALA A 77 -18.27 2.19 -9.11
C ALA A 77 -19.23 1.15 -8.47
N ASN A 78 -18.99 0.73 -7.23
CA ASN A 78 -19.72 -0.35 -6.54
C ASN A 78 -20.16 0.05 -5.12
N LEU A 79 -20.54 1.32 -4.90
CA LEU A 79 -20.92 1.81 -3.57
C LEU A 79 -22.05 1.00 -2.92
N ASN A 80 -22.94 0.39 -3.72
CA ASN A 80 -24.00 -0.49 -3.24
C ASN A 80 -23.50 -1.77 -2.55
N LYS A 81 -22.25 -2.17 -2.75
CA LYS A 81 -21.62 -3.35 -2.11
C LYS A 81 -20.85 -2.99 -0.84
N VAL A 82 -20.68 -1.71 -0.54
CA VAL A 82 -19.86 -1.21 0.57
C VAL A 82 -20.77 -0.55 1.61
N LYS A 83 -20.61 -0.91 2.88
CA LYS A 83 -21.26 -0.12 3.94
C LYS A 83 -20.55 1.22 4.05
N ILE A 84 -21.28 2.32 3.89
CA ILE A 84 -20.70 3.68 3.83
C ILE A 84 -19.81 4.00 5.03
N LYS A 85 -20.18 3.56 6.24
CA LYS A 85 -19.37 3.76 7.44
C LYS A 85 -17.95 3.21 7.36
N TRP A 86 -17.71 2.16 6.55
CA TRP A 86 -16.36 1.60 6.36
C TRP A 86 -15.43 2.57 5.62
N LEU A 87 -15.98 3.49 4.84
CA LEU A 87 -15.21 4.46 4.07
C LEU A 87 -14.57 5.54 4.95
N SER A 88 -15.05 5.76 6.18
CA SER A 88 -14.44 6.69 7.13
C SER A 88 -12.99 6.34 7.47
N GLY A 89 -12.63 5.06 7.40
CA GLY A 89 -11.25 4.57 7.56
C GLY A 89 -10.44 4.52 6.26
N ASN A 90 -10.99 4.96 5.11
CA ASN A 90 -10.26 4.94 3.85
C ASN A 90 -9.33 6.17 3.73
N PRO A 91 -8.05 6.01 3.37
CA PRO A 91 -7.11 7.14 3.31
C PRO A 91 -7.26 8.02 2.05
N SER A 92 -8.15 7.68 1.11
CA SER A 92 -8.45 8.51 -0.06
C SER A 92 -9.28 9.73 0.33
N SER A 93 -8.71 10.93 0.20
CA SER A 93 -9.43 12.20 0.43
C SER A 93 -10.72 12.30 -0.40
N GLU A 94 -10.71 11.78 -1.62
CA GLU A 94 -11.88 11.79 -2.51
C GLU A 94 -13.03 10.94 -1.97
N LEU A 95 -12.73 9.77 -1.40
CA LEU A 95 -13.76 8.94 -0.76
C LEU A 95 -14.28 9.60 0.52
N ILE A 96 -13.40 10.22 1.31
CA ILE A 96 -13.80 10.97 2.50
C ILE A 96 -14.70 12.16 2.13
N GLN A 97 -14.40 12.90 1.06
CA GLN A 97 -15.26 13.97 0.55
C GLN A 97 -16.63 13.43 0.11
N VAL A 98 -16.66 12.31 -0.61
CA VAL A 98 -17.94 11.68 -0.99
C VAL A 98 -18.78 11.31 0.23
N VAL A 99 -18.16 10.75 1.29
CA VAL A 99 -18.87 10.44 2.54
C VAL A 99 -19.38 11.73 3.21
N LYS A 100 -18.54 12.76 3.32
CA LYS A 100 -18.87 14.06 3.92
C LYS A 100 -20.05 14.73 3.21
N GLU A 101 -20.05 14.78 1.89
CA GLU A 101 -21.04 15.50 1.10
C GLU A 101 -22.36 14.74 0.93
N LYS A 102 -22.29 13.43 0.72
CA LYS A 102 -23.47 12.63 0.36
C LYS A 102 -24.05 11.83 1.52
N TYR A 103 -23.25 11.52 2.53
CA TYR A 103 -23.61 10.61 3.61
C TYR A 103 -23.11 11.07 4.99
N PRO A 104 -23.27 12.35 5.38
CA PRO A 104 -22.70 12.89 6.62
C PRO A 104 -23.17 12.15 7.89
N GLN A 105 -24.39 11.62 7.89
CA GLN A 105 -24.96 10.84 9.00
C GLN A 105 -24.34 9.44 9.16
N HIS A 106 -23.57 8.97 8.18
CA HIS A 106 -22.92 7.65 8.18
C HIS A 106 -21.42 7.72 8.47
N ILE A 107 -20.90 8.89 8.80
CA ILE A 107 -19.50 9.05 9.23
C ILE A 107 -19.29 8.26 10.52
N ASP A 108 -18.38 7.29 10.46
CA ASP A 108 -17.85 6.61 11.63
C ASP A 108 -16.71 7.44 12.21
N TRP A 109 -16.99 8.18 13.28
CA TRP A 109 -16.05 9.13 13.87
C TRP A 109 -14.88 8.44 14.59
N ASP A 110 -15.07 7.19 15.02
CA ASP A 110 -13.99 6.39 15.60
C ASP A 110 -12.96 6.06 14.52
N GLU A 111 -13.40 5.50 13.39
CA GLU A 111 -12.52 5.18 12.26
C GLU A 111 -11.92 6.45 11.62
N LEU A 112 -12.70 7.53 11.52
CA LEU A 112 -12.21 8.81 10.99
C LEU A 112 -11.10 9.41 11.88
N SER A 113 -11.21 9.27 13.21
CA SER A 113 -10.20 9.79 14.16
C SER A 113 -8.82 9.16 13.98
N GLY A 114 -8.76 7.90 13.53
CA GLY A 114 -7.50 7.21 13.20
C GLY A 114 -7.01 7.47 11.76
N ASN A 115 -7.79 8.18 10.93
CA ASN A 115 -7.48 8.38 9.52
C ASN A 115 -6.51 9.56 9.32
N PRO A 116 -5.30 9.33 8.79
CA PRO A 116 -4.29 10.39 8.65
C PRO A 116 -4.51 11.29 7.43
N CYS A 117 -5.53 11.05 6.61
CA CYS A 117 -5.73 11.86 5.41
C CYS A 117 -6.11 13.32 5.78
N PRO A 118 -5.62 14.33 5.05
CA PRO A 118 -5.86 15.73 5.40
C PRO A 118 -7.34 16.12 5.50
N GLU A 119 -8.21 15.53 4.67
CA GLU A 119 -9.66 15.81 4.73
C GLU A 119 -10.30 15.25 6.00
N ALA A 120 -9.88 14.06 6.47
CA ALA A 120 -10.34 13.50 7.73
C ALA A 120 -9.91 14.36 8.91
N ILE A 121 -8.63 14.77 8.96
CA ILE A 121 -8.13 15.69 9.99
C ILE A 121 -8.91 17.00 10.01
N LYS A 122 -9.15 17.61 8.85
CA LYS A 122 -9.94 18.84 8.75
C LYS A 122 -11.36 18.65 9.31
N LEU A 123 -12.01 17.54 8.97
CA LEU A 123 -13.36 17.23 9.44
C LEU A 123 -13.40 17.01 10.96
N LEU A 124 -12.35 16.42 11.56
CA LEU A 124 -12.20 16.28 13.01
C LEU A 124 -12.01 17.65 13.69
N GLN A 125 -11.20 18.54 13.11
CA GLN A 125 -11.02 19.91 13.60
C GLN A 125 -12.33 20.72 13.57
N GLU A 126 -13.17 20.49 12.56
CA GLU A 126 -14.51 21.09 12.45
C GLU A 126 -15.52 20.51 13.46
N ASN A 127 -15.26 19.34 14.06
CA ASN A 127 -16.17 18.61 14.96
C ASN A 127 -15.44 18.03 16.19
N PRO A 128 -14.83 18.87 17.04
CA PRO A 128 -13.97 18.41 18.13
C PRO A 128 -14.66 17.53 19.17
N GLU A 129 -15.97 17.66 19.33
CA GLU A 129 -16.80 16.87 20.24
C GLU A 129 -16.97 15.41 19.82
N LYS A 130 -16.68 15.09 18.55
CA LYS A 130 -16.83 13.73 17.99
C LYS A 130 -15.52 12.97 17.93
N ILE A 131 -14.41 13.60 18.32
CA ILE A 131 -13.08 12.99 18.26
C ILE A 131 -13.01 11.80 19.23
N CYS A 132 -12.66 10.64 18.69
CA CYS A 132 -12.23 9.49 19.45
C CYS A 132 -10.73 9.62 19.77
N TRP A 133 -10.42 10.11 20.97
CA TRP A 133 -9.05 10.42 21.38
C TRP A 133 -8.12 9.20 21.44
N TYR A 134 -8.67 8.01 21.67
CA TYR A 134 -7.93 6.75 21.55
C TYR A 134 -7.39 6.56 20.13
N ASN A 135 -8.26 6.66 19.12
CA ASN A 135 -7.88 6.49 17.72
C ASN A 135 -7.06 7.68 17.20
N LEU A 136 -7.34 8.90 17.65
CA LEU A 136 -6.52 10.07 17.32
C LEU A 136 -5.08 9.90 17.85
N SER A 137 -4.90 9.28 19.02
CA SER A 137 -3.57 9.01 19.58
C SER A 137 -2.73 8.06 18.71
N LYS A 138 -3.38 7.19 17.92
CA LYS A 138 -2.72 6.32 16.94
C LYS A 138 -2.51 6.99 15.57
N ASN A 139 -3.13 8.13 15.33
CA ASN A 139 -3.14 8.78 14.02
C ASN A 139 -1.75 9.36 13.70
N PRO A 140 -1.06 8.90 12.63
CA PRO A 140 0.30 9.32 12.33
C PRO A 140 0.43 10.71 11.70
N SER A 141 -0.66 11.46 11.52
CA SER A 141 -0.62 12.85 11.06
C SER A 141 0.04 13.76 12.11
N PRO A 142 1.00 14.62 11.73
CA PRO A 142 1.57 15.63 12.62
C PRO A 142 0.52 16.58 13.21
N GLU A 143 -0.54 16.89 12.46
CA GLU A 143 -1.67 17.72 12.91
C GLU A 143 -2.48 17.01 14.00
N ALA A 144 -2.67 15.69 13.92
CA ALA A 144 -3.29 14.92 14.99
C ALA A 144 -2.43 14.98 16.28
N ILE A 145 -1.10 14.86 16.15
CA ILE A 145 -0.19 15.01 17.29
C ILE A 145 -0.23 16.42 17.88
N LYS A 146 -0.39 17.45 17.04
CA LYS A 146 -0.58 18.83 17.50
C LYS A 146 -1.86 18.96 18.34
N MET A 147 -2.98 18.40 17.86
CA MET A 147 -4.25 18.39 18.61
C MET A 147 -4.13 17.67 19.96
N LEU A 148 -3.37 16.57 20.01
CA LEU A 148 -3.06 15.85 21.26
C LEU A 148 -2.25 16.71 22.24
N LYS A 149 -1.23 17.43 21.76
CA LYS A 149 -0.43 18.34 22.59
C LYS A 149 -1.24 19.49 23.18
N GLU A 150 -2.27 19.94 22.47
CA GLU A 150 -3.22 20.96 22.95
C GLU A 150 -4.24 20.39 23.94
N ASN A 151 -4.37 19.05 24.04
CA ASN A 151 -5.33 18.32 24.89
C ASN A 151 -4.64 17.17 25.64
N MET A 152 -3.56 17.47 26.38
CA MET A 152 -2.71 16.46 27.02
C MET A 152 -3.44 15.51 27.97
N ASP A 153 -4.54 15.95 28.58
CA ASP A 153 -5.41 15.16 29.45
C ASP A 153 -6.16 14.04 28.71
N LYS A 154 -6.30 14.16 27.38
CA LYS A 154 -7.02 13.20 26.52
C LYS A 154 -6.10 12.21 25.81
N VAL A 155 -4.79 12.37 25.94
CA VAL A 155 -3.81 11.50 25.29
C VAL A 155 -3.98 10.07 25.78
N ASN A 156 -4.23 9.16 24.84
CA ASN A 156 -4.16 7.74 25.12
C ASN A 156 -2.73 7.24 24.86
N TRP A 157 -2.01 6.92 25.94
CA TRP A 157 -0.60 6.55 25.86
C TRP A 157 -0.34 5.17 25.23
N ASP A 158 -1.32 4.25 25.25
CA ASP A 158 -1.21 2.99 24.51
C ASP A 158 -1.21 3.28 23.00
N GLY A 159 -2.17 4.06 22.52
CA GLY A 159 -2.25 4.48 21.12
C GLY A 159 -1.07 5.36 20.68
N LEU A 160 -0.61 6.28 21.54
CA LEU A 160 0.56 7.10 21.25
C LEU A 160 1.84 6.26 21.14
N SER A 161 1.97 5.20 21.94
CA SER A 161 3.14 4.31 21.90
C SER A 161 3.24 3.52 20.61
N GLU A 162 2.10 3.21 19.97
CA GLU A 162 2.02 2.60 18.64
C GLU A 162 2.28 3.60 17.50
N ASN A 163 2.22 4.91 17.77
CA ASN A 163 2.21 5.94 16.75
C ASN A 163 3.63 6.19 16.16
N PRO A 164 3.84 5.97 14.85
CA PRO A 164 5.17 6.09 14.25
C PRO A 164 5.60 7.55 13.96
N CYS A 165 4.71 8.53 14.15
CA CYS A 165 5.01 9.93 13.92
C CYS A 165 6.20 10.40 14.79
N PRO A 166 7.24 11.05 14.23
CA PRO A 166 8.40 11.52 15.01
C PRO A 166 8.02 12.40 16.21
N GLU A 167 7.00 13.23 16.07
CA GLU A 167 6.48 14.09 17.13
C GLU A 167 5.81 13.30 18.26
N ALA A 168 5.21 12.15 17.96
CA ALA A 168 4.65 11.23 18.97
C ALA A 168 5.78 10.56 19.75
N ILE A 169 6.82 10.08 19.06
CA ILE A 169 8.01 9.52 19.70
C ILE A 169 8.71 10.54 20.60
N LYS A 170 8.81 11.80 20.15
CA LYS A 170 9.33 12.88 20.99
C LYS A 170 8.50 13.06 22.26
N LEU A 171 7.17 13.05 22.15
CA LEU A 171 6.28 13.18 23.30
C LEU A 171 6.42 11.99 24.28
N LEU A 172 6.63 10.77 23.78
CA LEU A 172 6.94 9.59 24.59
C LEU A 172 8.28 9.74 25.33
N LYS A 173 9.33 10.22 24.66
CA LYS A 173 10.64 10.49 25.26
C LYS A 173 10.58 11.54 26.37
N GLU A 174 9.71 12.54 26.23
CA GLU A 174 9.44 13.55 27.26
C GLU A 174 8.62 12.99 28.44
N ASN A 175 7.93 11.86 28.26
CA ASN A 175 7.05 11.24 29.27
C ASN A 175 7.35 9.73 29.43
N PRO A 176 8.57 9.35 29.86
CA PRO A 176 9.04 7.97 29.82
C PRO A 176 8.22 6.99 30.67
N HIS A 177 7.61 7.45 31.75
CA HIS A 177 6.75 6.64 32.62
C HIS A 177 5.43 6.22 31.96
N ASN A 178 5.03 6.91 30.89
CA ASN A 178 3.81 6.61 30.15
C ASN A 178 4.05 5.69 28.95
N ILE A 179 5.31 5.33 28.64
CA ILE A 179 5.62 4.45 27.51
C ILE A 179 4.99 3.08 27.71
N LYS A 180 4.19 2.67 26.74
CA LYS A 180 3.53 1.37 26.70
C LYS A 180 4.31 0.45 25.77
N TRP A 181 5.10 -0.44 26.35
CA TRP A 181 6.05 -1.30 25.63
C TRP A 181 5.39 -2.27 24.65
N CYS A 182 4.16 -2.69 24.95
CA CYS A 182 3.32 -3.44 24.02
C CYS A 182 3.12 -2.63 22.72
N GLY A 183 2.56 -1.43 22.82
CA GLY A 183 2.38 -0.54 21.66
C GLY A 183 3.69 -0.14 20.98
N LEU A 184 4.74 0.12 21.77
CA LEU A 184 6.06 0.45 21.24
C LEU A 184 6.67 -0.70 20.42
N SER A 185 6.40 -1.96 20.78
CA SER A 185 6.87 -3.14 20.03
C SER A 185 6.28 -3.22 18.63
N ALA A 186 5.06 -2.71 18.43
CA ALA A 186 4.41 -2.60 17.13
C ALA A 186 4.83 -1.34 16.35
N ASN A 187 5.57 -0.40 16.96
CA ASN A 187 5.89 0.89 16.38
C ASN A 187 7.09 0.77 15.39
N PRO A 188 6.90 1.04 14.08
CA PRO A 188 7.96 0.87 13.09
C PRO A 188 8.98 2.03 13.04
N SER A 189 8.84 3.04 13.89
CA SER A 189 9.78 4.16 13.93
C SER A 189 11.18 3.69 14.34
N PRO A 190 12.26 4.09 13.62
CA PRO A 190 13.63 3.74 13.99
C PRO A 190 13.99 4.12 15.44
N ASP A 191 13.46 5.23 15.93
CA ASP A 191 13.67 5.67 17.31
C ASP A 191 12.96 4.76 18.33
N ALA A 192 11.76 4.27 18.02
CA ALA A 192 11.05 3.29 18.86
C ALA A 192 11.82 1.97 18.92
N LEU A 193 12.27 1.49 17.76
CA LEU A 193 13.06 0.26 17.63
C LEU A 193 14.39 0.36 18.36
N LYS A 194 15.03 1.53 18.35
CA LYS A 194 16.24 1.79 19.15
C LYS A 194 15.95 1.66 20.65
N MET A 195 14.85 2.24 21.14
CA MET A 195 14.46 2.10 22.56
C MET A 195 14.18 0.64 22.94
N LEU A 196 13.54 -0.14 22.06
CA LEU A 196 13.33 -1.57 22.27
C LEU A 196 14.64 -2.35 22.32
N LYS A 197 15.58 -2.05 21.41
CA LYS A 197 16.89 -2.70 21.38
C LYS A 197 17.69 -2.49 22.68
N GLU A 198 17.51 -1.33 23.31
CA GLU A 198 18.13 -1.00 24.60
C GLU A 198 17.40 -1.65 25.80
N ASN A 199 16.21 -2.23 25.59
CA ASN A 199 15.35 -2.83 26.63
C ASN A 199 14.74 -4.15 26.13
N LEU A 200 15.58 -5.12 25.77
CA LEU A 200 15.17 -6.38 25.13
C LEU A 200 14.14 -7.17 25.94
N GLU A 201 14.16 -7.06 27.28
CA GLU A 201 13.23 -7.74 28.18
C GLU A 201 11.80 -7.20 28.11
N ARG A 202 11.60 -6.01 27.51
CA ARG A 202 10.28 -5.37 27.35
C ARG A 202 9.66 -5.61 25.98
N ILE A 203 10.40 -6.26 25.09
CA ILE A 203 9.93 -6.56 23.74
C ILE A 203 8.77 -7.54 23.82
N HIS A 204 7.66 -7.16 23.21
CA HIS A 204 6.55 -8.08 22.95
C HIS A 204 6.76 -8.69 21.57
N TRP A 205 7.39 -9.87 21.53
CA TRP A 205 7.90 -10.50 20.30
C TRP A 205 6.82 -10.81 19.25
N TYR A 206 5.60 -11.16 19.69
CA TYR A 206 4.44 -11.28 18.82
C TYR A 206 4.21 -10.00 17.99
N LEU A 207 4.18 -8.83 18.64
CA LEU A 207 3.98 -7.55 17.97
C LEU A 207 5.21 -7.11 17.16
N LEU A 208 6.41 -7.42 17.63
CA LEU A 208 7.63 -7.16 16.88
C LEU A 208 7.68 -7.98 15.58
N SER A 209 7.11 -9.19 15.58
CA SER A 209 7.08 -10.07 14.39
C SER A 209 6.26 -9.47 13.24
N GLY A 210 5.19 -8.74 13.55
CA GLY A 210 4.41 -7.97 12.59
C GLY A 210 4.99 -6.58 12.25
N ASN A 211 6.05 -6.13 12.93
CA ASN A 211 6.62 -4.80 12.77
C ASN A 211 7.52 -4.75 11.51
N PRO A 212 7.20 -3.91 10.50
CA PRO A 212 7.93 -3.88 9.23
C PRO A 212 9.25 -3.08 9.28
N GLY A 213 9.63 -2.54 10.44
CA GLY A 213 10.87 -1.79 10.60
C GLY A 213 12.13 -2.64 10.38
N PRO A 214 13.14 -2.16 9.63
CA PRO A 214 14.36 -2.93 9.37
C PRO A 214 15.07 -3.44 10.64
N GLU A 215 15.14 -2.61 11.68
CA GLU A 215 15.71 -2.98 12.98
C GLU A 215 14.88 -4.06 13.70
N ALA A 216 13.55 -4.08 13.53
CA ALA A 216 12.70 -5.15 14.07
C ALA A 216 13.05 -6.48 13.41
N ILE A 217 13.12 -6.51 12.07
CA ILE A 217 13.49 -7.72 11.33
C ILE A 217 14.89 -8.21 11.71
N LYS A 218 15.83 -7.28 11.92
CA LYS A 218 17.17 -7.63 12.41
C LYS A 218 17.11 -8.30 13.80
N LEU A 219 16.36 -7.73 14.74
CA LEU A 219 16.19 -8.31 16.08
C LEU A 219 15.54 -9.70 16.01
N LEU A 220 14.55 -9.90 15.13
CA LEU A 220 13.91 -11.20 14.92
C LEU A 220 14.90 -12.24 14.37
N ARG A 221 15.76 -11.86 13.42
CA ARG A 221 16.82 -12.75 12.89
C ARG A 221 17.83 -13.17 13.95
N GLU A 222 18.13 -12.28 14.89
CA GLU A 222 19.01 -12.57 16.03
C GLU A 222 18.31 -13.43 17.10
N ASN A 223 16.97 -13.53 17.08
CA ASN A 223 16.14 -14.18 18.10
C ASN A 223 15.05 -15.08 17.48
N VAL A 224 15.43 -15.96 16.55
CA VAL A 224 14.50 -16.75 15.72
C VAL A 224 13.45 -17.55 16.52
N ASN A 225 13.81 -18.03 17.71
CA ASN A 225 12.90 -18.79 18.57
C ASN A 225 11.72 -17.97 19.14
N ASN A 226 11.83 -16.63 19.11
CA ASN A 226 10.78 -15.73 19.58
C ASN A 226 9.86 -15.25 18.46
N ILE A 227 10.13 -15.64 17.21
CA ILE A 227 9.33 -15.20 16.06
C ILE A 227 7.93 -15.81 16.15
N ASP A 228 6.93 -14.95 16.08
CA ASP A 228 5.59 -15.35 15.69
C ASP A 228 5.50 -15.38 14.17
N TRP A 229 5.39 -16.58 13.61
CA TRP A 229 5.43 -16.79 12.16
C TRP A 229 4.13 -16.39 11.45
N ASP A 230 3.00 -16.39 12.16
CA ASP A 230 1.72 -15.94 11.63
C ASP A 230 1.76 -14.42 11.42
N GLU A 231 2.23 -13.67 12.43
CA GLU A 231 2.42 -12.22 12.32
C GLU A 231 3.52 -11.84 11.32
N LEU A 232 4.63 -12.59 11.30
CA LEU A 232 5.69 -12.36 10.31
C LEU A 232 5.18 -12.57 8.89
N SER A 233 4.27 -13.54 8.67
CA SER A 233 3.69 -13.82 7.34
C SER A 233 2.95 -12.60 6.78
N GLY A 234 2.28 -11.83 7.63
CA GLY A 234 1.62 -10.57 7.26
C GLY A 234 2.55 -9.35 7.20
N ASN A 235 3.83 -9.48 7.55
CA ASN A 235 4.76 -8.36 7.67
C ASN A 235 5.18 -7.83 6.29
N HIS A 236 4.93 -6.54 6.04
CA HIS A 236 5.14 -5.89 4.74
C HIS A 236 6.61 -5.49 4.43
N SER A 237 7.59 -6.02 5.17
CA SER A 237 9.02 -5.88 4.85
C SER A 237 9.48 -6.95 3.84
N LEU A 238 10.32 -6.56 2.88
CA LEU A 238 10.95 -7.51 1.97
C LEU A 238 11.92 -8.44 2.72
N GLU A 239 12.61 -7.93 3.73
CA GLU A 239 13.49 -8.71 4.59
C GLU A 239 12.71 -9.74 5.43
N ALA A 240 11.48 -9.43 5.84
CA ALA A 240 10.60 -10.41 6.48
C ALA A 240 10.22 -11.53 5.49
N LEU A 241 9.89 -11.17 4.25
CA LEU A 241 9.60 -12.13 3.18
C LEU A 241 10.79 -13.06 2.91
N ASP A 242 12.00 -12.52 2.82
CA ASP A 242 13.22 -13.31 2.64
C ASP A 242 13.48 -14.28 3.80
N LEU A 243 13.05 -13.93 5.02
CA LEU A 243 13.12 -14.83 6.16
C LEU A 243 12.07 -15.94 6.06
N LEU A 244 10.82 -15.61 5.70
CA LEU A 244 9.75 -16.58 5.49
C LEU A 244 10.08 -17.60 4.41
N LEU A 245 10.64 -17.18 3.27
CA LEU A 245 10.97 -18.09 2.17
C LEU A 245 12.07 -19.11 2.53
N LYS A 246 12.83 -18.87 3.60
CA LYS A 246 13.79 -19.86 4.17
C LYS A 246 13.12 -20.87 5.09
N HIS A 247 11.87 -20.63 5.50
CA HIS A 247 11.07 -21.44 6.41
C HIS A 247 9.67 -21.67 5.83
N PRO A 248 9.55 -22.34 4.66
CA PRO A 248 8.28 -22.47 3.94
C PRO A 248 7.19 -23.20 4.74
N ASP A 249 7.58 -24.06 5.70
CA ASP A 249 6.67 -24.76 6.61
C ASP A 249 5.99 -23.85 7.64
N LYS A 250 6.51 -22.63 7.82
CA LYS A 250 6.00 -21.64 8.78
C LYS A 250 5.10 -20.58 8.15
N ILE A 251 4.95 -20.60 6.82
CA ILE A 251 4.24 -19.53 6.12
C ILE A 251 2.72 -19.69 6.29
N ASN A 252 2.10 -18.68 6.88
CA ASN A 252 0.67 -18.50 6.82
C ASN A 252 0.31 -17.79 5.52
N PHE A 253 -0.13 -18.54 4.52
CA PHE A 253 -0.41 -17.98 3.19
C PHE A 253 -1.60 -17.03 3.14
N ALA A 254 -2.54 -17.12 4.08
CA ALA A 254 -3.63 -16.15 4.16
C ALA A 254 -3.10 -14.77 4.59
N ALA A 255 -2.22 -14.73 5.59
CA ALA A 255 -1.53 -13.51 6.02
C ALA A 255 -0.51 -13.04 4.96
N LEU A 256 0.24 -13.95 4.33
CA LEU A 256 1.18 -13.60 3.26
C LEU A 256 0.48 -12.94 2.07
N SER A 257 -0.77 -13.30 1.80
CA SER A 257 -1.52 -12.72 0.69
C SER A 257 -1.84 -11.24 0.89
N SER A 258 -1.89 -10.73 2.12
CA SER A 258 -2.02 -9.28 2.36
C SER A 258 -0.70 -8.52 2.16
N ASN A 259 0.44 -9.23 2.12
CA ASN A 259 1.76 -8.63 2.00
C ASN A 259 2.00 -8.10 0.56
N PRO A 260 2.23 -6.78 0.37
CA PRO A 260 2.47 -6.23 -0.97
C PRO A 260 3.80 -6.69 -1.58
N CYS A 261 4.76 -7.13 -0.75
CA CYS A 261 6.07 -7.60 -1.21
C CYS A 261 6.02 -8.94 -1.95
N ILE A 262 4.90 -9.65 -1.96
CA ILE A 262 4.73 -10.89 -2.76
C ILE A 262 4.81 -10.62 -4.27
N PHE A 263 4.64 -9.37 -4.69
CA PHE A 263 4.76 -8.95 -6.09
C PHE A 263 6.14 -8.35 -6.37
N GLU A 264 6.67 -8.64 -7.55
CA GLU A 264 7.86 -8.01 -8.11
C GLU A 264 7.68 -7.68 -9.58
N ARG A 265 8.54 -6.80 -10.11
CA ARG A 265 8.50 -6.41 -11.51
C ARG A 265 8.91 -7.58 -12.40
N ASP A 266 8.10 -7.83 -13.42
CA ASP A 266 8.42 -8.79 -14.47
C ASP A 266 9.28 -8.10 -15.56
N TYR A 267 10.59 -8.01 -15.30
CA TYR A 267 11.53 -7.35 -16.20
C TYR A 267 11.61 -8.01 -17.58
N ILE A 268 11.39 -9.33 -17.65
CA ILE A 268 11.38 -10.08 -18.92
C ILE A 268 10.20 -9.59 -19.75
N LYS A 269 9.00 -9.63 -19.18
CA LYS A 269 7.78 -9.18 -19.86
C LYS A 269 7.82 -7.69 -20.22
N MET A 270 8.40 -6.85 -19.35
CA MET A 270 8.63 -5.44 -19.66
C MET A 270 9.57 -5.26 -20.86
N SER A 271 10.64 -6.06 -20.94
CA SER A 271 11.61 -6.02 -22.04
C SER A 271 10.98 -6.48 -23.36
N GLU A 272 10.27 -7.62 -23.35
CA GLU A 272 9.54 -8.15 -24.50
C GLU A 272 8.54 -7.11 -25.03
N LEU A 273 7.78 -6.49 -24.13
CA LEU A 273 6.82 -5.46 -24.49
C LEU A 273 7.48 -4.23 -25.12
N ARG A 274 8.56 -3.73 -24.52
CA ARG A 274 9.32 -2.60 -25.07
C ARG A 274 9.84 -2.92 -26.47
N THR A 275 10.40 -4.12 -26.64
CA THR A 275 10.91 -4.58 -27.94
C THR A 275 9.78 -4.69 -28.95
N ARG A 276 8.61 -5.20 -28.57
CA ARG A 276 7.43 -5.27 -29.44
C ARG A 276 6.97 -3.88 -29.92
N ILE A 277 6.89 -2.89 -29.03
CA ILE A 277 6.49 -1.52 -29.39
C ILE A 277 7.50 -0.90 -30.36
N LEU A 278 8.80 -1.07 -30.08
CA LEU A 278 9.86 -0.59 -30.98
C LEU A 278 9.80 -1.28 -32.34
N LEU A 279 9.54 -2.60 -32.36
CA LEU A 279 9.36 -3.36 -33.59
C LEU A 279 8.15 -2.85 -34.37
N GLU A 280 7.00 -2.65 -33.74
CA GLU A 280 5.80 -2.11 -34.38
C GLU A 280 6.05 -0.74 -34.99
N ASP A 281 6.74 0.17 -34.29
CA ASP A 281 7.08 1.49 -34.80
C ASP A 281 8.12 1.45 -35.94
N LEU A 282 9.10 0.55 -35.85
CA LEU A 282 10.04 0.30 -36.93
C LEU A 282 9.32 -0.26 -38.16
N MET A 283 8.46 -1.25 -38.00
CA MET A 283 7.67 -1.82 -39.09
C MET A 283 6.79 -0.76 -39.75
N LYS A 284 6.08 0.08 -38.98
CA LYS A 284 5.27 1.18 -39.54
C LYS A 284 6.11 2.16 -40.37
N ASN A 285 7.34 2.45 -39.95
CA ASN A 285 8.22 3.35 -40.67
C ASN A 285 8.88 2.70 -41.89
N THR A 286 9.38 1.47 -41.75
CA THR A 286 10.11 0.73 -42.78
C THR A 286 9.17 0.27 -43.88
N LEU A 287 8.00 -0.28 -43.52
CA LEU A 287 6.95 -0.72 -44.43
C LEU A 287 5.98 0.41 -44.82
N HIS A 288 6.36 1.68 -44.60
CA HIS A 288 5.55 2.80 -45.05
C HIS A 288 5.43 2.77 -46.60
N PRO A 289 4.23 2.94 -47.20
CA PRO A 289 4.04 2.77 -48.65
C PRO A 289 5.01 3.54 -49.53
N ARG A 290 5.34 4.79 -49.16
CA ARG A 290 6.36 5.60 -49.87
C ARG A 290 7.76 4.96 -49.91
N ARG A 291 8.17 4.26 -48.84
CA ARG A 291 9.46 3.59 -48.79
C ARG A 291 9.44 2.29 -49.59
N ILE A 292 8.35 1.53 -49.51
CA ILE A 292 8.14 0.32 -50.31
C ILE A 292 8.18 0.67 -51.80
N ILE A 293 7.40 1.66 -52.25
CA ILE A 293 7.38 2.09 -53.66
C ILE A 293 8.79 2.47 -54.12
N ARG A 294 9.50 3.30 -53.35
CA ARG A 294 10.87 3.70 -53.67
C ARG A 294 11.84 2.52 -53.73
N PHE A 295 11.67 1.52 -52.86
CA PHE A 295 12.50 0.32 -52.86
C PHE A 295 12.30 -0.52 -54.12
N LEU A 296 11.05 -0.71 -54.54
CA LEU A 296 10.70 -1.40 -55.79
C LEU A 296 11.20 -0.65 -57.03
N GLU A 297 11.09 0.69 -57.06
CA GLU A 297 11.62 1.53 -58.15
C GLU A 297 13.15 1.42 -58.32
N LEU A 298 13.87 1.13 -57.23
CA LEU A 298 15.31 0.91 -57.24
C LEU A 298 15.69 -0.53 -57.63
N GLY A 299 14.71 -1.37 -57.96
CA GLY A 299 14.90 -2.76 -58.40
C GLY A 299 14.97 -3.79 -57.27
N GLY A 300 14.55 -3.45 -56.05
CA GLY A 300 14.39 -4.42 -54.97
C GLY A 300 13.14 -5.28 -55.13
N ASP A 301 13.14 -6.50 -54.59
CA ASP A 301 12.01 -7.43 -54.62
C ASP A 301 11.31 -7.48 -53.25
N MET A 302 10.00 -7.67 -53.23
CA MET A 302 9.25 -7.87 -51.99
C MET A 302 9.66 -9.16 -51.25
N ASP A 303 10.22 -10.13 -51.95
CA ASP A 303 10.78 -11.35 -51.35
C ASP A 303 12.13 -11.10 -50.63
N ASP A 304 12.73 -9.91 -50.78
CA ASP A 304 13.96 -9.50 -50.08
C ASP A 304 13.69 -8.96 -48.64
N PHE A 305 12.42 -8.89 -48.20
CA PHE A 305 11.98 -8.31 -46.92
C PHE A 305 11.73 -9.31 -45.79
#